data_AF-A0A3S5CPF3-F1
#
_entry.id   AF-A0A3S5CPF3-F1
#
_cell.length_a   1.000
_cell.length_b   1.000
_cell.length_c   1.000
_cell.angle_alpha   90.00
_cell.angle_beta   90.00
_cell.angle_gamma   90.00
#
_symmetry.space_group_name_H-M   'P 1'
#
loop_
_entity.id
_entity.type
_entity.pdbx_description
1 polymer ?
#
loop_
_entity_poly.entity_id
_entity_poly.type
_entity_poly.pdbx_seq_one_letter_code
_entity_poly.pdbx_strand_id
1 'polypeptide(L)' 'MTHFKSYINANYIPEVQACLSLKDVSKAESFNTGWLYIATQGPTKQTSGDFWRMVVEQHSPIIVMLTG' A
#
# COMPACT_ATOMS: atom_id res chain seq x y z
N MET A 1 -4.20 4.71 11.20
CA MET A 1 -3.73 5.93 10.51
C MET A 1 -2.22 5.98 10.61
N THR A 2 -1.55 5.08 9.88
CA THR A 2 -0.10 4.87 9.94
C THR A 2 0.54 5.87 8.99
N HIS A 3 0.78 7.08 9.51
CA HIS A 3 1.28 8.19 8.71
C HIS A 3 2.78 7.99 8.41
N PHE A 4 3.12 7.68 7.16
CA PHE A 4 4.48 7.76 6.62
C PHE A 4 4.91 9.22 6.40
N LYS A 5 4.85 10.04 7.44
CA LYS A 5 5.18 11.48 7.37
C LYS A 5 6.60 11.78 6.86
N SER A 6 7.41 10.78 6.54
CA SER A 6 8.81 10.93 6.18
C SER A 6 9.17 10.55 4.73
N TYR A 7 8.31 9.92 3.92
CA TYR A 7 8.67 9.57 2.53
C TYR A 7 8.04 10.55 1.51
N ILE A 8 7.03 10.06 0.79
CA ILE A 8 6.23 10.70 -0.23
C ILE A 8 4.76 10.44 0.16
N ASN A 9 3.79 11.14 -0.45
CA ASN A 9 2.37 10.89 -0.19
C ASN A 9 2.01 9.44 -0.56
N ALA A 10 1.89 8.58 0.46
CA ALA A 10 1.72 7.14 0.32
C ALA A 10 0.81 6.58 1.42
N ASN A 11 0.03 5.55 1.07
CA ASN A 11 -0.81 4.81 2.00
C ASN A 11 -0.77 3.31 1.69
N TYR A 12 -0.90 2.49 2.73
CA TYR A 12 -1.11 1.06 2.56
C TYR A 12 -2.52 0.78 2.05
N ILE A 13 -2.60 -0.08 1.06
CA ILE A 13 -3.84 -0.68 0.59
C ILE A 13 -3.89 -2.11 1.16
N PRO A 14 -4.88 -2.43 2.01
CA PRO A 14 -5.06 -3.78 2.49
C PRO A 14 -5.40 -4.71 1.32
N GLU A 15 -5.17 -6.01 1.50
CA GLU A 15 -5.76 -7.00 0.60
C GLU A 15 -7.26 -6.74 0.48
N VAL A 16 -7.73 -6.49 -0.75
CA VAL A 16 -9.16 -6.46 -1.01
C VAL A 16 -9.64 -7.88 -0.75
N GLN A 17 -10.30 -8.11 0.39
CA GLN A 17 -11.15 -9.28 0.54
C GLN A 17 -12.18 -9.15 -0.57
N ALA A 18 -11.92 -9.87 -1.66
CA ALA A 18 -12.63 -9.76 -2.92
C ALA A 18 -14.10 -10.02 -2.64
N CYS A 19 -14.89 -8.96 -2.48
CA CYS A 19 -16.35 -8.96 -2.52
C CYS A 19 -16.96 -10.31 -2.08
N LEU A 20 -16.58 -10.82 -0.90
CA LEU A 20 -17.20 -12.04 -0.42
C LEU A 20 -18.59 -11.61 0.01
N SER A 21 -19.55 -11.98 -0.85
CA SER A 21 -20.99 -11.76 -0.70
C SER A 21 -21.36 -11.71 0.78
N LEU A 22 -21.95 -10.59 1.21
CA LEU A 22 -22.42 -10.29 2.56
C LEU A 22 -23.45 -11.32 3.07
N LYS A 23 -23.05 -12.57 3.25
CA LYS A 23 -23.96 -13.65 3.68
C LYS A 23 -23.61 -14.26 5.01
N ASP A 24 -22.38 -14.14 5.50
CA ASP A 24 -22.02 -14.73 6.80
C ASP A 24 -21.11 -13.80 7.61
N VAL A 25 -21.74 -12.83 8.28
CA VAL A 25 -21.11 -11.88 9.25
C VAL A 25 -20.56 -12.59 10.50
N SER A 26 -20.72 -13.91 10.64
CA SER A 26 -20.30 -14.68 11.81
C SER A 26 -18.87 -15.25 11.74
N LYS A 27 -18.18 -15.15 10.59
CA LYS A 27 -16.80 -15.66 10.42
C LYS A 27 -15.83 -14.58 9.95
N ALA A 28 -15.91 -13.38 10.51
CA ALA A 28 -14.80 -12.45 10.50
C ALA A 28 -13.76 -12.91 11.56
N GLU A 29 -13.28 -14.15 11.44
CA GLU A 29 -12.06 -14.52 12.13
C GLU A 29 -10.94 -13.68 11.55
N SER A 30 -10.12 -13.13 12.42
CA SER A 30 -9.06 -12.18 12.13
C SER A 30 -8.10 -12.77 11.10
N PHE A 31 -8.41 -12.61 9.83
CA PHE A 31 -7.42 -12.81 8.78
C PHE A 31 -6.31 -11.81 9.11
N ASN A 32 -5.12 -12.34 9.36
CA ASN A 32 -3.89 -11.58 9.41
C ASN A 32 -3.62 -11.08 7.99
N THR A 33 -4.49 -10.19 7.49
CA THR A 33 -4.43 -9.58 6.16
C THR A 33 -3.29 -8.59 6.21
N GLY A 34 -2.09 -9.09 5.89
CA GLY A 34 -0.93 -8.25 5.66
C GLY A 34 -1.29 -7.14 4.67
N TRP A 35 -0.73 -5.96 4.88
CA TRP A 35 -0.82 -4.88 3.90
C TRP A 35 -0.09 -5.33 2.64
N LEU A 36 -0.82 -5.58 1.55
CA LEU A 36 -0.24 -6.16 0.32
C LEU A 36 0.37 -5.13 -0.61
N TYR A 37 -0.15 -3.90 -0.60
CA TYR A 37 0.25 -2.88 -1.56
C TYR A 37 0.47 -1.52 -0.89
N ILE A 38 1.39 -0.74 -1.46
CA ILE A 38 1.60 0.66 -1.13
C ILE A 38 1.20 1.49 -2.34
N ALA A 39 0.18 2.33 -2.19
CA ALA A 39 -0.15 3.31 -3.21
C ALA A 39 0.52 4.63 -2.88
N THR A 40 1.17 5.22 -3.87
CA THR A 40 1.81 6.53 -3.75
C THR A 40 1.63 7.34 -5.02
N GLN A 41 1.77 8.66 -4.91
CA GLN A 41 1.91 9.52 -6.08
C GLN A 41 3.22 9.20 -6.83
N GLY A 42 3.29 9.56 -8.12
CA GLY A 42 4.55 9.52 -8.86
C GLY A 42 5.61 10.43 -8.21
N PRO A 43 6.89 10.02 -8.17
CA PRO A 43 7.94 10.84 -7.58
C PRO A 43 8.15 12.13 -8.39
N THR A 44 8.20 13.25 -7.68
CA THR A 44 8.66 14.53 -8.24
C THR A 44 10.18 14.61 -8.18
N LYS A 45 10.79 15.63 -8.82
CA LYS A 45 12.24 15.86 -8.72
C LYS A 45 12.73 15.92 -7.26
N GLN A 46 11.95 16.55 -6.39
CA GLN A 46 12.28 16.74 -4.98
C GLN A 46 12.05 15.50 -4.11
N THR A 47 11.16 14.58 -4.51
CA THR A 47 10.74 13.41 -3.69
C THR A 47 11.28 12.08 -4.20
N SER A 48 12.13 12.10 -5.22
CA SER A 48 12.73 10.89 -5.81
C SER A 48 13.57 10.08 -4.81
N GLY A 49 14.36 10.74 -3.97
CA GLY A 49 15.14 10.08 -2.91
C GLY A 49 14.26 9.41 -1.86
N ASP A 50 13.19 10.09 -1.44
CA ASP A 50 12.23 9.56 -0.47
C ASP A 50 11.43 8.38 -1.03
N PHE A 51 11.10 8.42 -2.32
CA PHE A 51 10.46 7.30 -3.01
C PHE A 51 11.36 6.05 -3.01
N TRP A 52 12.64 6.18 -3.38
CA TRP A 52 13.55 5.03 -3.40
C TRP A 52 13.87 4.51 -1.99
N ARG A 53 13.99 5.41 -1.01
CA ARG A 53 14.15 5.02 0.38
C ARG A 53 12.94 4.19 0.86
N MET A 54 11.72 4.60 0.52
CA MET A 54 10.51 3.81 0.79
C MET A 54 10.59 2.43 0.14
N VAL A 55 10.98 2.33 -1.14
CA VAL A 55 11.06 1.05 -1.87
C VAL A 55 12.01 0.06 -1.17
N VAL A 56 13.18 0.54 -0.75
CA VAL A 56 14.20 -0.28 -0.06
C VAL A 56 13.72 -0.68 1.33
N GLU A 57 13.26 0.27 2.14
CA GLU A 57 12.82 0.00 3.52
C GLU A 57 11.60 -0.93 3.58
N GLN A 58 10.71 -0.85 2.58
CA GLN A 58 9.53 -1.72 2.47
C GLN A 58 9.78 -3.02 1.70
N HIS A 59 11.01 -3.24 1.21
CA HIS A 59 11.37 -4.43 0.44
C HIS A 59 10.40 -4.68 -0.73
N SER A 60 10.06 -3.64 -1.51
CA SER A 60 9.09 -3.73 -2.61
C SER A 60 9.79 -4.01 -3.95
N PRO A 61 9.91 -5.28 -4.41
CA PRO A 61 10.68 -5.61 -5.62
C PRO A 61 9.96 -5.22 -6.92
N ILE A 62 8.65 -4.96 -6.86
CA ILE A 62 7.82 -4.67 -8.02
C ILE A 62 7.23 -3.26 -7.85
N ILE A 63 7.41 -2.44 -8.88
CA ILE A 63 6.83 -1.11 -8.97
C ILE A 63 5.93 -1.08 -10.21
N VAL A 64 4.64 -0.81 -10.00
CA VAL A 64 3.68 -0.61 -11.08
C VAL A 64 3.41 0.89 -11.20
N MET A 65 3.70 1.47 -12.37
CA MET A 65 3.39 2.86 -12.67
C MET A 65 2.12 2.91 -13.54
N LEU A 66 1.10 3.60 -13.06
CA LEU A 66 -0.12 3.89 -13.81
C LEU A 66 0.00 5.29 -14.39
N THR A 67 0.20 5.38 -15.71
CA THR A 67 0.29 6.63 -16.46
C THR A 67 -0.51 6.48 -17.75
N GLY A 68 -1.03 7.58 -18.28
CA GLY A 68 -1.83 7.65 -19.50
C GLY A 68 -1.46 8.89 -20.30
#